data_AF-A0A1B6M2B4-F1
#
_entry.id   AF-A0A1B6M2B4-F1
#
_cell.length_a   1.000
_cell.length_b   1.000
_cell.length_c   1.000
_cell.angle_alpha   90.00
_cell.angle_beta   90.00
_cell.angle_gamma   90.00
#
_symmetry.space_group_name_H-M   'P 1'
#
loop_
_entity.id
_entity.type
_entity.pdbx_description
1 polymer ?
#
loop_
_entity_poly.entity_id
_entity_poly.type
_entity_poly.pdbx_seq_one_letter_code
_entity_poly.pdbx_strand_id
1 'polypeptide(L)'
;GEGIPVSIIHNVIESGKNVTFHWVPGHVGIYHNEYVDNLAKQAIINGTKLNNIYIPTSDFKAYQQKQYADANEQVYQHTQKAVWYKQIENTTDHNPWFNMANFKRYFTVEVIPANVPKSEGFQ
;
A
#
# COMPACT_ATOMS: atom_id res chain seq x y z
N GLY A 1 15.02 10.05 4.63
CA GLY A 1 14.92 11.30 3.86
C GLY A 1 13.62 11.26 3.11
N GLU A 2 12.94 12.39 3.00
CA GLU A 2 11.76 12.48 2.13
C GLU A 2 12.18 12.17 0.68
N GLY A 3 11.36 11.40 -0.04
CA GLY A 3 11.63 11.08 -1.43
C GLY A 3 11.59 12.32 -2.31
N ILE A 4 12.24 12.25 -3.47
CA ILE A 4 12.27 13.35 -4.45
C ILE A 4 10.86 13.89 -4.79
N PRO A 5 9.81 13.05 -4.98
CA PRO A 5 8.47 13.58 -5.26
C PRO A 5 7.92 14.39 -4.08
N VAL A 6 8.14 13.94 -2.85
CA VAL A 6 7.66 14.60 -1.63
C VAL A 6 8.39 15.92 -1.41
N SER A 7 9.71 15.96 -1.64
CA SER A 7 10.50 17.18 -1.49
C SER A 7 10.15 18.25 -2.52
N ILE A 8 9.85 17.86 -3.77
CA ILE A 8 9.38 18.80 -4.80
C ILE A 8 8.03 19.41 -4.38
N ILE A 9 7.08 18.58 -3.93
CA ILE A 9 5.77 19.05 -3.47
C ILE A 9 5.93 19.98 -2.26
N HIS A 10 6.78 19.61 -1.29
CA HIS A 10 7.07 20.43 -0.11
C HIS A 10 7.60 21.81 -0.48
N ASN A 11 8.63 21.87 -1.34
CA ASN A 11 9.21 23.14 -1.82
C ASN A 11 8.18 24.02 -2.55
N VAL A 12 7.26 23.41 -3.30
CA VAL A 12 6.20 24.14 -3.98
C VAL A 12 5.21 24.74 -2.98
N ILE A 13 4.84 24.00 -1.93
CA ILE A 13 3.97 24.48 -0.85
C ILE A 13 4.65 25.63 -0.07
N GLU A 14 5.92 25.46 0.29
CA GLU A 14 6.71 26.49 0.99
C GLU A 14 6.88 27.78 0.17
N SER A 15 6.86 27.68 -1.16
CA SER A 15 7.01 28.84 -2.05
C SER A 15 5.84 29.84 -1.97
N GLY A 16 4.75 29.51 -1.27
CA GLY A 16 3.57 30.38 -1.13
C GLY A 16 2.79 30.59 -2.43
N LYS A 17 3.10 29.81 -3.47
CA LYS A 17 2.40 29.86 -4.76
C LYS A 17 1.09 29.10 -4.67
N ASN A 18 0.05 29.66 -5.27
CA ASN A 18 -1.19 28.94 -5.48
C ASN A 18 -1.02 27.98 -6.67
N VAL A 19 -0.95 26.69 -6.39
CA VAL A 19 -0.74 25.64 -7.40
C VAL A 19 -1.99 24.76 -7.48
N THR A 20 -2.49 24.57 -8.69
CA THR A 20 -3.63 23.70 -8.96
C THR A 20 -3.20 22.55 -9.86
N PHE A 21 -3.42 21.32 -9.39
CA PHE A 21 -3.14 20.12 -10.17
C PHE A 21 -4.35 19.78 -11.04
N HIS A 22 -4.11 19.61 -12.34
CA HIS A 22 -5.11 19.18 -13.30
C HIS A 22 -4.68 17.85 -13.89
N TRP A 23 -5.59 16.88 -13.90
CA TRP A 23 -5.40 15.68 -14.68
C TRP A 23 -5.74 15.97 -16.14
N VAL A 24 -4.86 15.54 -17.06
CA VAL A 24 -5.04 15.70 -18.50
C VAL A 24 -4.87 14.33 -19.15
N PRO A 25 -5.78 13.91 -20.04
CA PRO A 25 -5.64 12.66 -20.77
C PRO A 25 -4.39 12.67 -21.66
N GLY A 26 -3.72 11.53 -21.75
CA GLY A 26 -2.55 11.38 -22.62
C GLY A 26 -2.92 11.36 -24.10
N HIS A 27 -2.02 11.86 -24.96
CA HIS A 27 -2.11 11.75 -26.43
C HIS A 27 -3.38 12.30 -27.06
N VAL A 28 -3.91 13.42 -26.54
CA VAL A 28 -5.12 14.08 -27.04
C VAL A 28 -4.86 15.32 -27.92
N GLY A 29 -3.63 15.55 -28.38
CA GLY A 29 -3.29 16.72 -29.19
C GLY A 29 -3.02 18.00 -28.38
N ILE A 30 -2.96 17.94 -27.05
CA ILE A 30 -2.61 19.10 -26.23
C ILE A 30 -1.10 19.35 -26.36
N TYR A 31 -0.76 20.37 -27.15
CA TYR A 31 0.61 20.70 -27.54
C TYR A 31 1.61 20.63 -26.39
N HIS A 32 1.34 21.30 -25.26
CA HIS A 32 2.28 21.33 -24.14
C HIS A 32 2.42 19.98 -23.42
N ASN A 33 1.34 19.18 -23.37
CA ASN A 33 1.37 17.84 -22.79
C ASN A 33 2.22 16.91 -23.66
N GLU A 34 2.03 16.96 -24.98
CA GLU A 34 2.78 16.16 -25.94
C GLU A 34 4.25 16.59 -26.05
N TYR A 35 4.50 17.90 -25.97
CA TYR A 35 5.85 18.45 -25.95
C TYR A 35 6.64 17.94 -24.75
N VAL A 36 6.05 18.00 -23.54
CA VAL A 36 6.70 17.50 -22.31
C VAL A 36 6.86 15.98 -22.35
N ASP A 37 5.89 15.23 -22.87
CA ASP A 37 6.00 13.77 -23.07
C ASP A 37 7.17 13.42 -24.02
N ASN A 38 7.32 14.15 -25.12
CA ASN A 38 8.46 13.96 -26.02
C ASN A 38 9.79 14.32 -25.35
N LEU A 39 9.86 15.43 -24.60
CA LEU A 39 11.06 15.78 -23.84
C LEU A 39 11.44 14.69 -22.82
N ALA A 40 10.46 14.11 -22.13
CA ALA A 40 10.70 13.02 -21.19
C ALA A 40 11.26 11.77 -21.91
N LYS A 41 10.71 11.41 -23.07
CA LYS A 41 11.23 10.31 -23.91
C LYS A 41 12.67 10.57 -24.38
N GLN A 42 12.95 11.80 -24.82
CA GLN A 42 14.31 12.19 -25.23
C GLN A 42 15.30 12.16 -24.07
N ALA A 43 14.88 12.55 -22.86
CA ALA A 43 15.73 12.53 -21.67
C ALA A 43 16.16 11.11 -21.28
N ILE A 44 15.35 10.09 -21.56
CA ILE A 44 15.73 8.69 -21.33
C ILE A 44 16.89 8.27 -22.24
N ILE A 45 16.90 8.75 -23.49
CA ILE A 45 17.87 8.35 -24.51
C ILE A 45 19.15 9.20 -24.42
N ASN A 46 18.99 10.52 -24.32
CA ASN A 46 20.04 11.52 -24.49
C ASN A 46 20.37 12.28 -23.19
N GLY A 47 19.61 12.06 -22.12
CA GLY A 47 19.79 12.76 -20.85
C GLY A 47 20.90 12.17 -19.99
N THR A 48 21.30 12.93 -18.97
CA THR A 48 22.28 12.48 -17.97
C THR A 48 21.67 11.42 -17.07
N LYS A 49 22.26 10.23 -17.04
CA LYS A 49 21.90 9.19 -16.08
C LYS A 49 22.30 9.61 -14.67
N LEU A 50 21.32 9.74 -13.79
CA LEU A 50 21.55 9.97 -12.37
C LEU A 50 21.66 8.60 -11.68
N ASN A 51 22.87 8.23 -11.26
CA ASN A 51 23.11 6.91 -10.64
C ASN A 51 22.71 6.86 -9.16
N ASN A 52 22.60 8.01 -8.49
CA ASN A 52 22.32 8.11 -7.05
C ASN A 52 20.99 8.81 -6.74
N ILE A 53 19.93 8.44 -7.47
CA ILE A 53 18.58 8.85 -7.09
C ILE A 53 18.16 8.05 -5.86
N TYR A 54 18.05 8.72 -4.70
CA TYR A 54 17.44 8.11 -3.52
C TYR A 54 15.92 8.03 -3.72
N ILE A 55 15.43 6.84 -4.05
CA ILE A 55 14.00 6.54 -4.05
C ILE A 55 13.71 5.82 -2.73
N PRO A 56 12.91 6.40 -1.82
CA PRO A 56 12.54 5.73 -0.59
C PRO A 56 11.87 4.39 -0.88
N THR A 57 12.29 3.34 -0.19
CA THR A 57 11.64 2.03 -0.31
C THR A 57 10.17 2.06 0.11
N SER A 58 9.76 3.02 0.93
CA SER A 58 8.34 3.26 1.26
C SER A 58 7.46 3.48 0.05
N ASP A 59 7.97 4.16 -0.99
CA ASP A 59 7.20 4.48 -2.20
C ASP A 59 6.84 3.19 -2.96
N PHE A 60 7.71 2.18 -2.89
CA PHE A 60 7.45 0.85 -3.45
C PHE A 60 6.67 -0.07 -2.51
N LYS A 61 6.77 0.13 -1.18
CA LYS A 61 6.10 -0.72 -0.18
C LYS A 61 4.59 -0.71 -0.34
N ALA A 62 3.96 0.42 -0.63
CA ALA A 62 2.51 0.49 -0.78
C ALA A 62 2.02 -0.36 -1.97
N TYR A 63 2.69 -0.23 -3.12
CA TYR A 63 2.40 -1.05 -4.30
C TYR A 63 2.66 -2.53 -4.04
N GLN A 64 3.80 -2.85 -3.42
CA GLN A 64 4.17 -4.22 -3.11
C GLN A 64 3.21 -4.88 -2.11
N GLN A 65 2.78 -4.15 -1.07
CA GLN A 65 1.78 -4.62 -0.10
C GLN A 65 0.44 -4.93 -0.77
N LYS A 66 -0.01 -4.07 -1.70
CA LYS A 66 -1.21 -4.33 -2.49
C LYS A 66 -1.09 -5.63 -3.30
N GLN A 67 0.03 -5.82 -4.01
CA GLN A 67 0.26 -7.04 -4.79
C GLN A 67 0.26 -8.30 -3.91
N TYR A 68 0.88 -8.25 -2.72
CA TYR A 68 0.85 -9.36 -1.78
C TYR A 68 -0.54 -9.62 -1.21
N ALA A 69 -1.31 -8.58 -0.91
CA ALA A 69 -2.70 -8.71 -0.46
C ALA A 69 -3.56 -9.38 -1.54
N ASP A 70 -3.46 -8.92 -2.80
CA ASP A 70 -4.18 -9.50 -3.95
C ASP A 70 -3.80 -10.98 -4.17
N ALA A 71 -2.51 -11.31 -4.08
CA ALA A 71 -2.04 -12.69 -4.20
C ALA A 71 -2.52 -13.59 -3.04
N ASN A 72 -2.49 -13.07 -1.82
CA ASN A 72 -2.98 -13.79 -0.64
C ASN A 72 -4.49 -14.01 -0.70
N GLU A 73 -5.26 -13.02 -1.17
CA GLU A 73 -6.70 -13.12 -1.39
C GLU A 73 -7.00 -14.24 -2.39
N GLN A 74 -6.25 -14.32 -3.51
CA GLN A 74 -6.41 -15.41 -4.46
C GLN A 74 -6.14 -16.77 -3.81
N VAL A 75 -5.06 -16.92 -3.04
CA VAL A 75 -4.77 -18.18 -2.33
C VAL A 75 -5.87 -18.50 -1.31
N TYR A 76 -6.35 -17.49 -0.59
CA TYR A 76 -7.42 -17.62 0.38
C TYR A 76 -8.71 -18.09 -0.28
N GLN A 77 -9.13 -17.54 -1.42
CA GLN A 77 -10.35 -17.99 -2.09
C GLN A 77 -10.27 -19.45 -2.55
N HIS A 78 -9.14 -19.85 -3.13
CA HIS A 78 -9.00 -21.16 -3.78
C HIS A 78 -8.59 -22.30 -2.84
N THR A 79 -8.19 -22.02 -1.59
CA THR A 79 -7.82 -23.10 -0.64
C THR A 79 -9.04 -23.85 -0.10
N GLN A 80 -8.92 -25.16 0.13
CA GLN A 80 -9.95 -25.95 0.82
C GLN A 80 -9.85 -25.87 2.36
N LYS A 81 -8.92 -25.07 2.90
CA LYS A 81 -8.77 -24.86 4.34
C LYS A 81 -9.72 -23.77 4.83
N ALA A 82 -10.06 -23.84 6.12
CA ALA A 82 -10.85 -22.82 6.84
C ALA A 82 -12.22 -22.48 6.21
N VAL A 83 -12.86 -23.45 5.53
CA VAL A 83 -14.13 -23.27 4.80
C VAL A 83 -15.23 -22.66 5.68
N TRP A 84 -15.34 -23.09 6.94
CA TRP A 84 -16.32 -22.54 7.88
C TRP A 84 -16.08 -21.05 8.16
N TYR A 85 -14.82 -20.62 8.35
CA TYR A 85 -14.49 -19.22 8.59
C TYR A 85 -14.75 -18.34 7.36
N LYS A 86 -14.55 -18.88 6.14
CA LYS A 86 -14.86 -18.19 4.88
C LYS A 86 -16.34 -17.84 4.69
N GLN A 87 -17.23 -18.58 5.34
CA GLN A 87 -18.67 -18.29 5.31
C GLN A 87 -19.03 -17.07 6.16
N ILE A 88 -18.19 -16.73 7.14
CA ILE A 88 -18.39 -15.61 8.05
C ILE A 88 -17.66 -14.37 7.51
N GLU A 89 -16.41 -14.55 7.11
CA GLU A 89 -15.57 -13.50 6.52
C GLU A 89 -14.97 -14.04 5.23
N ASN A 90 -15.53 -13.60 4.11
CA ASN A 90 -15.14 -14.09 2.80
C ASN A 90 -13.97 -13.32 2.20
N THR A 91 -13.39 -12.34 2.91
CA THR A 91 -12.20 -11.59 2.47
C THR A 91 -11.03 -11.77 3.43
N THR A 92 -9.82 -11.43 3.00
CA THR A 92 -8.63 -11.38 3.85
C THR A 92 -8.47 -10.02 4.56
N ASP A 93 -9.56 -9.34 4.96
CA ASP A 93 -9.49 -8.00 5.57
C ASP A 93 -8.37 -7.94 6.63
N HIS A 94 -7.45 -7.02 6.40
CA HIS A 94 -6.18 -6.94 7.14
C HIS A 94 -6.38 -6.40 8.56
N ASN A 95 -7.56 -5.88 8.87
CA ASN A 95 -7.88 -5.35 10.17
C ASN A 95 -8.49 -6.45 11.04
N PRO A 96 -7.83 -6.83 12.15
CA PRO A 96 -8.45 -7.76 13.09
C PRO A 96 -9.74 -7.17 13.65
N TRP A 97 -10.69 -8.02 14.02
CA TRP A 97 -12.02 -7.63 14.55
C TRP A 97 -11.96 -6.67 15.75
N PHE A 98 -10.83 -6.61 16.46
CA PHE A 98 -10.60 -5.73 17.61
C PHE A 98 -9.87 -4.41 17.26
N ASN A 99 -9.52 -4.16 15.99
CA ASN A 99 -8.83 -2.93 15.57
C ASN A 99 -9.67 -1.68 15.91
N MET A 100 -10.98 -1.75 15.71
CA MET A 100 -11.92 -0.67 16.07
C MET A 100 -12.24 -0.57 17.56
N ALA A 101 -11.89 -1.59 18.35
CA ALA A 101 -12.25 -1.63 19.77
C ALA A 101 -11.33 -0.78 20.65
N ASN A 102 -10.23 -0.25 20.08
CA ASN A 102 -9.28 0.66 20.72
C ASN A 102 -8.79 0.17 22.11
N PHE A 103 -8.69 -1.15 22.29
CA PHE A 103 -8.21 -1.73 23.53
C PHE A 103 -6.72 -1.46 23.70
N LYS A 104 -6.30 -1.17 24.93
CA LYS A 104 -4.87 -1.13 25.25
C LYS A 104 -4.29 -2.53 25.01
N ARG A 105 -3.10 -2.59 24.40
CA ARG A 105 -2.44 -3.82 23.92
C ARG A 105 -2.42 -4.97 24.94
N TYR A 106 -2.32 -4.68 26.24
CA TYR A 106 -2.31 -5.69 27.29
C TYR A 106 -3.67 -6.40 27.48
N PHE A 107 -4.80 -5.73 27.24
CA PHE A 107 -6.13 -6.34 27.32
C PHE A 107 -6.38 -7.38 26.21
N THR A 108 -5.78 -7.20 25.04
CA THR A 108 -5.93 -8.15 23.91
C THR A 108 -5.22 -9.48 24.18
N VAL A 109 -4.16 -9.49 24.99
CA VAL A 109 -3.36 -10.69 25.29
C VAL A 109 -4.04 -11.57 26.35
N GLU A 110 -4.80 -11.00 27.28
CA GLU A 110 -5.47 -11.75 28.35
C GLU A 110 -6.67 -12.58 27.89
N VAL A 111 -7.28 -12.28 26.73
CA VAL A 111 -8.46 -13.00 26.22
C VAL A 111 -8.09 -14.38 25.63
N ILE A 112 -6.80 -14.67 25.40
CA ILE A 112 -6.29 -15.95 24.91
C ILE A 112 -5.33 -16.54 25.97
N PRO A 113 -5.78 -16.75 27.22
CA PRO A 113 -6.12 -18.11 27.65
C PRO A 113 -7.09 -18.12 28.85
N ALA A 114 -8.39 -18.06 28.61
CA ALA A 114 -9.37 -18.35 29.66
C ALA A 114 -10.25 -19.51 29.21
N ASN A 115 -10.01 -20.68 29.81
CA ASN A 115 -10.86 -21.87 29.82
C ASN A 115 -10.83 -22.78 28.58
N VAL A 116 -9.72 -23.51 28.42
CA VAL A 116 -9.80 -24.89 27.89
C VAL A 116 -9.65 -25.82 29.08
N PRO A 117 -10.72 -26.54 29.52
CA PRO A 117 -10.55 -27.62 30.48
C PRO A 117 -9.69 -28.69 29.82
N LYS A 118 -8.55 -29.05 30.44
CA LYS A 118 -7.78 -30.21 30.04
C LYS A 118 -8.63 -31.45 30.29
N SER A 119 -9.19 -32.02 29.22
CA SER A 119 -9.77 -33.36 29.27
C SER A 119 -8.69 -34.35 28.87
N GLU A 120 -7.97 -34.92 29.83
CA GLU A 120 -7.26 -36.18 29.63
C GLU A 120 -7.26 -37.01 30.91
N GLY A 121 -7.74 -38.25 30.77
CA GLY A 121 -7.85 -39.27 31.79
C GLY A 121 -8.65 -40.46 31.26
N PHE A 122 -8.33 -40.94 30.06
CA PHE A 122 -8.70 -42.30 29.67
C PHE A 122 -7.74 -43.26 30.37
N GLN A 123 -8.25 -43.99 31.37
CA GLN A 123 -7.90 -45.38 31.65
C GLN A 123 -9.21 -46.15 31.82
#